data_AF-A0A699UVP3-F1
#
_entry.id   AF-A0A699UVP3-F1
#
_cell.length_a   1.000
_cell.length_b   1.000
_cell.length_c   1.000
_cell.angle_alpha   90.00
_cell.angle_beta   90.00
_cell.angle_gamma   90.00
#
_symmetry.space_group_name_H-M   'P 1'
#
loop_
_entity.id
_entity.type
_entity.pdbx_description
1 polymer ?
#
loop_
_entity_poly.entity_id
_entity_poly.type
_entity_poly.pdbx_seq_one_letter_code
_entity_poly.pdbx_strand_id
1 'polypeptide(L)' 'MEQFWTTAKAKNINGEAQIHAKVDGKKVIISEATIRRYLKFEDKGGVDCLSIEVIFEQLPLM' A
#
# COMPACT_ATOMS: atom_id res chain seq x y z
N MET A 1 19.09 5.46 5.89
CA MET A 1 17.73 5.92 5.55
C MET A 1 16.87 5.73 6.78
N GLU A 2 16.09 6.72 7.17
CA GLU A 2 15.07 6.55 8.21
C GLU A 2 13.91 5.73 7.64
N GLN A 3 13.51 4.66 8.34
CA GLN A 3 12.35 3.88 7.94
C GLN A 3 11.07 4.60 8.38
N PHE A 4 10.22 4.94 7.42
CA PHE A 4 8.96 5.65 7.66
C PHE A 4 7.97 4.83 8.51
N TRP A 5 7.98 3.51 8.35
CA TRP A 5 7.17 2.55 9.10
C TRP A 5 8.06 1.63 9.93
N THR A 6 7.67 1.37 11.18
CA THR A 6 8.39 0.43 12.08
C THR A 6 8.08 -1.03 11.75
N THR A 7 6.93 -1.28 11.13
CA THR A 7 6.51 -2.60 10.66
C THR A 7 5.49 -2.41 9.56
N ALA A 8 5.60 -3.16 8.47
CA ALA A 8 4.57 -3.24 7.44
C ALA A 8 4.40 -4.70 7.00
N LYS A 9 3.16 -5.12 6.76
CA LYS A 9 2.83 -6.46 6.25
C LYS A 9 1.76 -6.36 5.17
N ALA A 10 2.03 -6.92 4.01
CA ALA A 10 1.03 -7.14 2.98
C ALA A 10 0.10 -8.30 3.39
N LYS A 11 -1.20 -8.13 3.14
CA LYS A 11 -2.23 -9.15 3.35
C LYS A 11 -3.26 -9.08 2.25
N ASN A 12 -3.80 -10.23 1.87
CA ASN A 12 -5.05 -10.29 1.13
C ASN A 12 -6.19 -10.50 2.13
N ILE A 13 -7.12 -9.55 2.20
CA ILE A 13 -8.30 -9.61 3.07
C ILE A 13 -9.52 -9.48 2.20
N ASN A 14 -10.32 -10.55 2.16
CA ASN A 14 -11.58 -10.59 1.41
C ASN A 14 -11.41 -10.27 -0.09
N GLY A 15 -10.29 -10.69 -0.69
CA GLY A 15 -9.96 -10.44 -2.09
C GLY A 15 -9.25 -9.10 -2.35
N GLU A 16 -9.16 -8.21 -1.35
CA GLU A 16 -8.49 -6.91 -1.48
C GLU A 16 -7.06 -6.97 -0.91
N ALA A 17 -6.09 -6.44 -1.64
CA ALA A 17 -4.72 -6.25 -1.15
C ALA A 17 -4.67 -5.07 -0.15
N GLN A 18 -4.11 -5.33 1.04
CA GLN A 18 -4.01 -4.36 2.13
C GLN A 18 -2.63 -4.38 2.81
N ILE A 19 -2.07 -3.21 3.10
CA ILE A 19 -0.87 -3.04 3.92
C ILE A 19 -1.35 -2.78 5.33
N HIS A 20 -0.89 -3.60 6.27
CA HIS A 20 -1.05 -3.35 7.69
C HIS A 20 0.29 -2.86 8.22
N ALA A 21 0.38 -1.59 8.56
CA ALA A 21 1.61 -0.95 9.01
C ALA A 21 1.47 -0.35 10.42
N LYS A 22 2.61 -0.10 11.05
CA LYS A 22 2.74 0.68 12.28
C LYS A 22 3.56 1.93 12.00
N VAL A 23 2.94 3.09 12.20
CA VAL A 23 3.54 4.42 12.03
C VAL A 23 3.33 5.16 13.34
N ASP A 24 4.42 5.62 13.96
CA ASP A 24 4.37 6.36 15.24
C ASP A 24 3.50 5.67 16.32
N GLY A 25 3.70 4.36 16.51
CA GLY A 25 2.92 3.59 17.47
C GLY A 25 1.51 3.19 17.02
N LYS A 26 0.97 3.83 15.96
CA LYS A 26 -0.41 3.67 15.50
C LYS A 26 -0.50 2.66 14.36
N LYS A 27 -1.56 1.85 14.38
CA LYS A 27 -1.89 0.94 13.29
C LYS A 27 -2.49 1.73 12.13
N VAL A 28 -1.91 1.58 10.94
CA VAL A 28 -2.40 2.14 9.69
C VAL A 28 -2.75 0.99 8.75
N ILE A 29 -3.90 1.08 8.09
CA ILE A 29 -4.31 0.14 7.05
C ILE A 29 -4.41 0.92 5.75
N ILE A 30 -3.67 0.48 4.75
CA ILE A 30 -3.68 1.07 3.41
C ILE A 30 -4.21 0.02 2.47
N SER A 31 -5.35 0.29 1.83
CA SER A 31 -5.90 -0.58 0.79
C SER A 31 -5.65 -0.01 -0.60
N GLU A 32 -5.73 -0.87 -1.61
CA GLU A 32 -5.66 -0.43 -3.01
C GLU A 32 -6.65 0.71 -3.31
N ALA A 33 -7.90 0.58 -2.87
CA ALA A 33 -8.91 1.61 -3.06
C ALA A 33 -8.51 2.95 -2.41
N THR A 34 -7.88 2.90 -1.23
CA THR A 34 -7.39 4.09 -0.52
C THR A 34 -6.29 4.80 -1.32
N ILE A 35 -5.35 4.02 -1.88
CA ILE A 35 -4.26 4.54 -2.72
C ILE A 35 -4.82 5.18 -3.99
N ARG A 36 -5.71 4.46 -4.71
CA ARG A 36 -6.35 4.98 -5.93
C ARG A 36 -7.08 6.29 -5.67
N ARG A 37 -7.85 6.36 -4.57
CA ARG A 37 -8.58 7.57 -4.16
C ARG A 37 -7.64 8.73 -3.83
N TYR A 38 -6.56 8.48 -3.10
CA TYR A 38 -5.61 9.52 -2.69
C TYR A 38 -4.83 10.08 -3.88
N LEU A 39 -4.38 9.19 -4.76
CA LEU A 39 -3.63 9.54 -5.97
C LEU A 39 -4.53 10.12 -7.08
N LYS A 40 -5.85 10.21 -6.86
CA LYS A 40 -6.85 10.60 -7.88
C LYS A 40 -6.70 9.80 -9.18
N PHE A 41 -6.34 8.52 -9.05
CA PHE A 41 -6.51 7.61 -10.17
C PHE A 41 -8.02 7.47 -10.39
N GLU A 42 -8.55 8.20 -11.37
CA GLU A 42 -9.75 7.74 -12.04
C GLU A 42 -9.42 6.37 -12.63
N ASP A 43 -10.36 5.43 -12.51
CA ASP A 43 -10.25 4.02 -12.93
C ASP A 43 -9.89 3.84 -14.44
N LYS A 44 -9.75 4.95 -15.16
CA LYS A 44 -9.40 5.04 -16.58
C LYS A 44 -7.90 5.29 -16.70
N GLY A 45 -7.19 4.22 -17.04
CA GLY A 45 -5.74 4.13 -17.10
C GLY A 45 -5.01 5.35 -17.65
N GLY A 46 -3.86 5.65 -17.06
CA GLY A 46 -3.05 6.76 -17.57
C GLY A 46 -1.87 7.19 -16.72
N VAL A 47 -1.39 6.39 -15.78
CA VAL A 47 -0.08 6.64 -15.16
C VAL A 47 0.58 5.31 -14.88
N ASP A 48 1.82 5.13 -15.37
CA ASP A 48 2.71 4.02 -15.01
C ASP A 48 3.16 4.19 -13.56
N CYS A 49 2.23 4.14 -12.61
CA CYS A 49 2.58 3.80 -11.25
C CYS A 49 3.02 2.33 -11.26
N LEU A 50 4.09 2.00 -10.53
CA LEU A 50 4.37 0.61 -10.14
C LEU A 50 3.04 -0.01 -9.73
N SER A 51 2.63 -1.09 -10.41
CA SER A 51 1.35 -1.74 -10.13
C SER A 51 1.24 -1.91 -8.61
N ILE A 52 0.08 -1.58 -8.05
CA ILE A 52 -0.14 -1.68 -6.60
C ILE A 52 0.29 -3.06 -6.09
N GLU A 53 0.04 -4.11 -6.87
CA GLU A 53 0.56 -5.47 -6.66
C GLU A 53 2.08 -5.55 -6.48
N VAL A 54 2.86 -4.90 -7.34
CA VAL A 54 4.33 -4.86 -7.26
C VAL A 54 4.80 -4.11 -6.02
N ILE A 55 4.14 -3.01 -5.65
CA ILE A 55 4.44 -2.30 -4.40
C ILE A 55 4.23 -3.24 -3.21
N PHE A 56 3.13 -4.01 -3.21
CA PHE A 56 2.84 -5.01 -2.19
C PHE A 56 3.86 -6.16 -2.15
N GLU A 57 4.34 -6.63 -3.29
CA GLU A 57 5.37 -7.69 -3.38
C GLU A 57 6.76 -7.22 -2.96
N GLN A 58 7.09 -5.94 -3.17
CA GLN A 58 8.38 -5.36 -2.78
C GLN A 58 8.43 -4.93 -1.32
N LEU A 59 7.28 -4.72 -0.67
CA LEU A 59 7.18 -4.34 0.73
C LEU A 59 7.92 -5.24 1.74
N PRO A 60 7.93 -6.58 1.59
CA PRO A 60 8.74 -7.48 2.41
C PRO A 60 10.25 -7.35 2.17
N LEU A 61 10.68 -6.71 1.08
CA LEU A 61 12.07 -6.57 0.65
C LEU A 61 12.68 -5.20 0.99
N MET A 62 11.90 -4.28 1.57
CA MET A 62 12.28 -2.89 1.90
C MET A 62 12.69 -2.68 3.36
#